data_AF-A0A7X6TPD6-F1
#
_entry.id   AF-A0A7X6TPD6-F1
#
_cell.length_a   1.000
_cell.length_b   1.000
_cell.length_c   1.000
_cell.angle_alpha   90.00
_cell.angle_beta   90.00
_cell.angle_gamma   90.00
#
_symmetry.space_group_name_H-M   'P 1'
#
loop_
_entity.id
_entity.type
_entity.pdbx_description
1 polymer ?
#
loop_
_entity_poly.entity_id
_entity_poly.type
_entity_poly.pdbx_seq_one_letter_code
_entity_poly.pdbx_strand_id
1 'polypeptide(L)'
;VYRHNVPLFARYSRKVYDVSIEDDEKAALEGIKKTQAFFESLGAETSLVKAKVPTDKFEFLAKRATLRGPLGQFVKLTASDIVKIYELAR
;
A
#
# COMPACT_ATOMS: atom_id res chain seq x y z
N VAL A 1 7.16 1.54 -1.50
CA VAL A 1 6.89 1.48 -2.96
C VAL A 1 6.75 2.86 -3.58
N TYR A 2 5.90 3.77 -3.08
CA TYR A 2 5.63 5.06 -3.75
C TYR A 2 6.88 5.88 -4.09
N ARG A 3 7.90 5.85 -3.21
CA ARG A 3 9.20 6.53 -3.42
C ARG A 3 9.99 6.04 -4.63
N HIS A 4 9.68 4.86 -5.17
CA HIS A 4 10.36 4.36 -6.37
C HIS A 4 9.95 5.11 -7.64
N ASN A 5 8.74 5.70 -7.65
CA ASN A 5 8.28 6.53 -8.77
C ASN A 5 7.28 7.57 -8.26
N VAL A 6 7.77 8.57 -7.51
CA VAL A 6 6.93 9.61 -6.91
C VAL A 6 6.05 10.34 -7.95
N PRO A 7 6.54 10.73 -9.15
CA PRO A 7 5.71 11.42 -10.14
C PRO A 7 4.51 10.59 -10.62
N LEU A 8 4.63 9.26 -10.70
CA LEU A 8 3.51 8.39 -11.06
C LEU A 8 2.40 8.44 -10.00
N PHE A 9 2.76 8.36 -8.72
CA PHE A 9 1.79 8.43 -7.61
C PHE A 9 1.21 9.84 -7.48
N ALA A 10 2.02 10.88 -7.65
CA ALA A 10 1.56 12.26 -7.71
C ALA A 10 0.52 12.43 -8.83
N ARG A 11 0.83 11.99 -10.05
CA ARG A 11 -0.09 12.05 -11.20
C ARG A 11 -1.41 11.34 -10.93
N TYR A 12 -1.39 10.13 -10.36
CA TYR A 12 -2.60 9.43 -9.93
C TYR A 12 -3.44 10.30 -8.98
N SER A 13 -2.79 10.87 -7.96
CA SER A 13 -3.43 11.72 -6.95
C SER A 13 -4.09 12.96 -7.57
N ARG A 14 -3.41 13.64 -8.50
CA ARG A 14 -3.96 14.80 -9.20
C ARG A 14 -5.09 14.43 -10.16
N LYS A 15 -4.98 13.32 -10.89
CA LYS A 15 -5.95 12.96 -11.94
C LYS A 15 -7.20 12.25 -11.42
N VAL A 16 -7.09 11.49 -10.34
CA VAL A 16 -8.20 10.70 -9.80
C VAL A 16 -8.90 11.41 -8.65
N TYR A 17 -8.15 12.16 -7.83
CA TYR A 17 -8.68 12.81 -6.64
C TYR A 17 -8.56 14.34 -6.66
N ASP A 18 -8.23 14.92 -7.82
CA ASP A 18 -8.11 16.37 -8.02
C ASP A 18 -7.21 17.06 -6.99
N VAL A 19 -6.11 16.40 -6.60
CA VAL A 19 -5.12 16.97 -5.69
C VAL A 19 -4.35 18.07 -6.43
N SER A 20 -4.43 19.31 -5.94
CA SER A 20 -3.78 20.49 -6.53
C SER A 20 -2.39 20.82 -5.96
N ILE A 21 -1.80 19.91 -5.17
CA ILE A 21 -0.48 20.08 -4.58
C ILE A 21 0.60 19.96 -5.67
N GLU A 22 1.46 20.98 -5.80
CA GLU A 22 2.56 21.00 -6.78
C GLU A 22 3.70 20.05 -6.43
N ASP A 23 4.03 19.93 -5.14
CA ASP A 23 5.07 19.01 -4.67
C ASP A 23 4.62 17.55 -4.88
N ASP A 24 5.39 16.79 -5.66
CA ASP A 24 5.03 15.43 -6.05
C ASP A 24 4.97 14.46 -4.86
N GLU A 25 5.85 14.60 -3.86
CA GLU A 25 5.84 13.72 -2.69
C GLU A 25 4.61 13.97 -1.82
N LYS A 26 4.30 15.24 -1.55
CA LYS A 26 3.08 15.61 -0.82
C LYS A 26 1.82 15.22 -1.59
N ALA A 27 1.79 15.41 -2.91
CA ALA A 27 0.67 14.99 -3.74
C ALA A 27 0.47 13.47 -3.68
N ALA A 28 1.55 12.68 -3.79
CA ALA A 28 1.50 11.22 -3.68
C ALA A 28 0.99 10.75 -2.31
N LEU A 29 1.47 11.36 -1.22
CA LEU A 29 1.03 11.05 0.14
C LEU A 29 -0.46 11.41 0.35
N GLU A 30 -0.92 12.53 -0.20
CA GLU A 30 -2.32 12.92 -0.17
C GLU A 30 -3.21 11.93 -0.92
N GLY A 31 -2.78 11.44 -2.09
CA GLY A 31 -3.52 10.41 -2.81
C GLY A 31 -3.58 9.07 -2.07
N ILE A 32 -2.52 8.68 -1.35
CA ILE A 32 -2.54 7.48 -0.49
C ILE A 32 -3.62 7.64 0.59
N LYS A 33 -3.69 8.79 1.27
CA LYS A 33 -4.71 9.08 2.27
C LYS A 33 -6.13 9.07 1.69
N LYS A 34 -6.34 9.72 0.56
CA LYS A 34 -7.65 9.74 -0.12
C LYS A 34 -8.10 8.35 -0.57
N THR A 35 -7.16 7.52 -1.02
CA THR A 35 -7.44 6.11 -1.37
C THR A 35 -7.84 5.30 -0.15
N GLN A 36 -7.17 5.49 0.98
CA GLN A 36 -7.58 4.86 2.24
C GLN A 36 -9.00 5.29 2.63
N ALA A 37 -9.27 6.61 2.65
CA ALA A 37 -10.58 7.15 3.00
C ALA A 37 -11.71 6.67 2.06
N PHE A 38 -11.40 6.49 0.76
CA PHE A 38 -12.34 5.93 -0.20
C PHE A 38 -12.72 4.48 0.12
N PHE A 39 -11.77 3.63 0.49
CA PHE A 39 -12.10 2.27 0.90
C PHE A 39 -12.90 2.24 2.21
N GLU A 40 -12.53 3.08 3.18
CA GLU A 40 -13.28 3.21 4.43
C GLU A 40 -14.73 3.68 4.17
N SER A 41 -14.95 4.60 3.22
CA SER A 41 -16.30 5.07 2.88
C SER A 41 -17.18 4.01 2.20
N LEU A 42 -16.56 3.00 1.58
CA LEU A 42 -17.25 1.83 1.04
C LEU A 42 -17.50 0.74 2.09
N GLY A 43 -17.08 0.95 3.35
CA GLY A 43 -17.15 -0.05 4.41
C GLY A 43 -16.06 -1.13 4.33
N ALA A 44 -15.02 -0.91 3.53
CA ALA A 44 -13.86 -1.78 3.50
C ALA A 44 -12.84 -1.37 4.56
N GLU A 45 -12.41 -2.34 5.36
CA GLU A 45 -11.40 -2.09 6.40
C GLU A 45 -10.00 -1.95 5.80
N THR A 46 -9.30 -0.89 6.16
CA THR A 46 -7.97 -0.57 5.60
C THR A 46 -6.81 -0.98 6.50
N SER A 47 -7.09 -1.75 7.56
CA SER A 47 -6.08 -2.37 8.44
C SER A 47 -6.49 -3.79 8.80
N LEU A 48 -5.51 -4.65 9.04
CA LEU A 48 -5.73 -6.05 9.37
C LEU A 48 -6.41 -6.21 10.74
N VAL A 49 -6.10 -5.33 11.70
CA VAL A 49 -6.76 -5.32 13.01
C VAL A 49 -8.25 -4.97 12.89
N LYS A 50 -8.60 -3.92 12.14
CA LYS A 50 -10.03 -3.60 11.91
C LYS A 50 -10.76 -4.72 11.17
N ALA A 51 -10.08 -5.36 10.21
CA ALA A 51 -10.61 -6.53 9.48
C ALA A 51 -10.64 -7.83 10.33
N LYS A 52 -10.17 -7.80 11.58
CA LYS A 52 -10.06 -8.97 12.48
C LYS A 52 -9.23 -10.12 11.89
N VAL A 53 -8.22 -9.79 11.09
CA VAL A 53 -7.29 -10.76 10.50
C VAL A 53 -6.20 -11.08 11.54
N PRO A 54 -5.92 -12.35 11.83
CA PRO A 54 -4.84 -12.73 12.73
C PRO A 54 -3.47 -12.22 12.25
N THR A 55 -2.70 -11.62 13.17
CA THR A 55 -1.40 -10.99 12.89
C THR A 55 -0.22 -11.80 13.45
N ASP A 56 -0.43 -13.07 13.78
CA ASP A 56 0.54 -13.97 14.41
C ASP A 56 1.34 -14.82 13.40
N LYS A 57 0.99 -14.74 12.11
CA LYS A 57 1.52 -15.63 11.05
C LYS A 57 2.01 -14.92 9.80
N PHE A 58 2.42 -13.66 9.90
CA PHE A 58 2.90 -12.88 8.75
C PHE A 58 4.04 -13.57 7.99
N GLU A 59 4.95 -14.22 8.71
CA GLU A 59 6.13 -14.89 8.15
C GLU A 59 5.73 -16.11 7.33
N PHE A 60 4.73 -16.86 7.83
CA PHE A 60 4.16 -17.98 7.11
C PHE A 60 3.41 -17.51 5.85
N LEU A 61 2.60 -16.45 5.96
CA LEU A 61 1.87 -15.86 4.84
C LEU A 61 2.81 -15.32 3.77
N ALA A 62 3.85 -14.59 4.17
CA ALA A 62 4.85 -14.01 3.29
C ALA A 62 5.63 -15.08 2.53
N LYS A 63 6.11 -16.13 3.22
CA LYS A 63 6.77 -17.27 2.57
C LYS A 63 5.86 -17.96 1.56
N ARG A 64 4.57 -18.14 1.89
CA ARG A 64 3.59 -18.72 0.97
C ARG A 64 3.35 -17.82 -0.25
N ALA A 65 3.26 -16.51 -0.05
CA ALA A 65 3.06 -15.54 -1.11
C ALA A 65 4.22 -15.54 -2.12
N THR A 66 5.46 -15.76 -1.67
CA THR A 66 6.65 -15.77 -2.53
C THR A 66 7.13 -17.17 -2.95
N LEU A 67 6.30 -18.22 -2.85
CA LEU A 67 6.72 -19.59 -3.20
C LEU A 67 7.24 -19.73 -4.64
N ARG A 68 6.73 -18.91 -5.56
CA ARG A 68 7.13 -18.88 -6.98
C ARG A 68 8.12 -17.77 -7.29
N GLY A 69 8.73 -17.16 -6.26
CA GLY A 69 9.65 -16.04 -6.37
C GLY A 69 9.07 -14.70 -5.88
N PRO A 70 9.83 -13.61 -6.02
CA PRO A 70 9.43 -12.28 -5.57
C PRO A 70 8.17 -11.76 -6.26
N LEU A 71 7.34 -11.01 -5.52
CA LEU A 71 6.10 -10.41 -6.03
C LEU A 71 6.31 -8.96 -6.52
N GLY A 72 5.35 -8.43 -7.28
CA GLY A 72 5.34 -7.03 -7.69
C GLY A 72 5.98 -6.73 -9.04
N GLN A 73 5.48 -5.66 -9.68
CA GLN A 73 5.96 -5.18 -10.97
C GLN A 73 6.88 -3.96 -10.82
N PHE A 74 6.47 -2.95 -10.05
CA PHE A 74 7.26 -1.74 -9.81
C PHE A 74 8.50 -1.99 -8.96
N VAL A 75 8.37 -2.83 -7.93
CA VAL A 75 9.46 -3.24 -7.04
C VAL A 75 9.30 -4.74 -6.84
N LYS A 76 10.40 -5.50 -6.93
CA LYS A 76 10.40 -6.92 -6.59
C LYS A 76 10.43 -7.07 -5.07
N LEU A 77 9.33 -7.56 -4.51
CA LEU A 77 9.11 -7.74 -3.08
C LEU A 77 9.49 -9.16 -2.68
N THR A 78 10.45 -9.27 -1.78
CA THR A 78 10.84 -10.53 -1.13
C THR A 78 9.88 -10.84 0.02
N ALA A 79 9.98 -12.04 0.60
CA ALA A 79 9.16 -12.42 1.75
C ALA A 79 9.32 -11.43 2.94
N SER A 80 10.55 -10.94 3.19
CA SER A 80 10.79 -9.97 4.26
C SER A 80 10.15 -8.61 3.99
N ASP A 81 10.06 -8.19 2.72
CA ASP A 81 9.35 -6.96 2.35
C ASP A 81 7.84 -7.12 2.56
N ILE A 82 7.29 -8.29 2.25
CA ILE A 82 5.87 -8.60 2.48
C ILE A 82 5.54 -8.59 3.98
N VAL A 83 6.39 -9.16 4.83
CA VAL A 83 6.22 -9.07 6.29
C VAL A 83 6.13 -7.61 6.74
N LYS A 84 7.06 -6.75 6.29
CA LYS A 84 7.04 -5.32 6.62
C LYS A 84 5.75 -4.64 6.15
N ILE A 85 5.21 -5.02 4.99
CA ILE A 85 3.93 -4.50 4.49
C ILE A 85 2.77 -4.95 5.41
N TYR A 86 2.76 -6.21 5.86
CA TYR A 86 1.76 -6.68 6.81
C TYR A 86 1.85 -5.96 8.16
N GLU A 87 3.06 -5.71 8.67
CA GLU A 87 3.26 -4.95 9.91
C GLU A 87 2.79 -3.49 9.79
N LEU A 88 3.01 -2.85 8.64
CA LEU A 88 2.48 -1.51 8.37
C LEU A 88 0.95 -1.47 8.24
N ALA A 89 0.36 -2.56 7.76
CA ALA A 89 -1.08 -2.72 7.58
C ALA A 89 -1.79 -3.24 8.83
N ARG A 90 -1.06 -3.45 9.93
CA ARG A 90 -1.62 -3.96 11.18
C ARG A 90 -2.77 -3.08 11.67
#